data_AF-A0A833UDB9-F1
#
_entry.id   AF-A0A833UDB9-F1
#
_cell.length_a   1.000
_cell.length_b   1.000
_cell.length_c   1.000
_cell.angle_alpha   90.00
_cell.angle_beta   90.00
_cell.angle_gamma   90.00
#
_symmetry.space_group_name_H-M   'P 1'
#
loop_
_entity.id
_entity.type
_entity.pdbx_description
1 polymer ?
#
loop_
_entity_poly.entity_id
_entity_poly.type
_entity_poly.pdbx_seq_one_letter_code
_entity_poly.pdbx_strand_id
1 'polypeptide(L)'
;MADRKVYGSLNSPDTLKVLACLFEHRLDFHEFVSVDLDAGECMRRNLFFSPFGQVPVYEDDGIKQFAKVEVGVMIGINAYAQLKFMKGFSADAKMMYVEASQVANDAVGSIRTVASFCAEEKVMNLYRSKCEGPRKAGIKQGLITGTGYGTSFGLLFLAYATFFYTGAQLVEAGKATSSDVFQVFFALTMAATGVSQTSSMGLDTGKAKNAVSSIFAIIDQQSKIDASDESSITLDNFKGGIEFRHVSFKYPCRPDVQIFHDLSLTIHSNKIVAFVGESGSEKSTVISLLQRFYEPDSGHIKLDGIEIQKFQVKWLRQQMGLVSQEPVLKLG
;
A
#
# COMPACT_ATOMS: atom_id res chain seq x y z
N MET A 1 3.83 -31.99 18.93
CA MET A 1 5.06 -31.72 18.15
C MET A 1 4.63 -31.62 16.69
N ALA A 2 4.47 -30.38 16.20
CA ALA A 2 4.43 -29.95 14.78
C ALA A 2 3.68 -28.61 14.64
N ASP A 3 4.47 -27.54 14.54
CA ASP A 3 4.27 -26.24 13.88
C ASP A 3 2.93 -25.49 13.94
N ARG A 4 2.86 -24.57 14.91
CA ARG A 4 2.12 -23.30 14.78
C ARG A 4 2.95 -22.33 13.92
N LYS A 5 2.51 -22.07 12.68
CA LYS A 5 2.93 -20.86 11.96
C LYS A 5 2.09 -19.68 12.45
N VAL A 6 2.72 -18.89 13.30
CA VAL A 6 2.25 -17.59 13.79
C VAL A 6 2.17 -16.63 12.60
N TYR A 7 0.97 -16.12 12.31
CA TYR A 7 0.78 -14.97 11.42
C TYR A 7 1.58 -13.78 11.98
N GLY A 8 2.24 -13.05 11.09
CA GLY A 8 3.25 -12.02 11.37
C GLY A 8 2.98 -11.20 12.64
N SER A 9 3.94 -11.28 13.55
CA SER A 9 4.03 -10.49 14.77
C SER A 9 3.91 -8.99 14.49
N LEU A 10 2.81 -8.39 14.92
CA LEU A 10 2.65 -6.96 15.23
C LEU A 10 3.35 -6.57 16.56
N ASN A 11 4.22 -7.43 17.11
CA ASN A 11 4.87 -7.26 18.42
C ASN A 11 6.35 -6.81 18.32
N SER A 12 6.76 -6.12 17.26
CA SER A 12 8.00 -5.34 17.39
C SER A 12 7.69 -4.11 18.23
N PRO A 13 8.39 -3.88 19.36
CA PRO A 13 8.21 -2.68 20.18
C PRO A 13 8.46 -1.39 19.37
N ASP A 14 9.13 -1.47 18.22
CA ASP A 14 9.37 -0.33 17.34
C ASP A 14 8.17 -0.03 16.43
N THR A 15 7.41 -1.05 15.98
CA THR A 15 6.21 -0.82 15.16
C THR A 15 5.07 -0.21 15.97
N LEU A 16 4.92 -0.62 17.23
CA LEU A 16 3.98 -0.03 18.18
C LEU A 16 4.37 1.39 18.58
N LYS A 17 5.67 1.69 18.71
CA LYS A 17 6.16 3.07 18.96
C LYS A 17 5.90 4.00 17.77
N VAL A 18 6.07 3.51 16.54
CA VAL A 18 5.77 4.29 15.33
C VAL A 18 4.28 4.56 15.21
N LEU A 19 3.42 3.57 15.45
CA LEU A 19 1.97 3.75 15.46
C LEU A 19 1.48 4.65 16.61
N ALA A 20 2.06 4.52 17.81
CA ALA A 20 1.75 5.38 18.95
C ALA A 20 2.17 6.83 18.70
N CYS A 21 3.36 7.06 18.14
CA CYS A 21 3.85 8.40 17.79
C CYS A 21 2.96 9.06 16.72
N LEU A 22 2.46 8.28 15.75
CA LEU A 22 1.52 8.76 14.73
C LEU A 22 0.12 9.09 15.30
N PHE A 23 -0.34 8.34 16.31
CA PHE A 23 -1.64 8.56 16.95
C PHE A 23 -1.63 9.73 17.95
N GLU A 24 -0.51 9.91 18.66
CA GLU A 24 -0.42 10.83 19.80
C GLU A 24 -0.11 12.28 19.37
N HIS A 25 0.54 12.48 18.21
CA HIS A 25 0.91 13.81 17.74
C HIS A 25 -0.03 14.45 16.72
N ARG A 26 -1.05 13.76 16.19
CA ARG A 26 -2.01 14.32 15.21
C ARG A 26 -1.29 15.13 14.11
N LEU A 27 -0.11 14.66 13.69
CA LEU A 27 0.84 15.45 12.90
C LEU A 27 0.17 15.80 11.57
N ASP A 28 -0.12 17.09 11.40
CA ASP A 28 -0.59 17.63 10.15
C ASP A 28 0.36 17.19 9.03
N PHE A 29 -0.22 16.77 7.90
CA PHE A 29 0.48 16.30 6.70
C PHE A 29 1.64 17.24 6.26
N HIS A 30 1.58 18.51 6.67
CA HIS A 30 2.59 19.53 6.44
C HIS A 30 3.94 19.26 7.16
N GLU A 31 3.94 18.62 8.32
CA GLU A 31 5.17 18.34 9.08
C GLU A 31 5.93 17.13 8.51
N PHE A 32 5.20 16.15 7.95
CA PHE A 32 5.83 15.04 7.20
C PHE A 32 6.41 15.49 5.85
N VAL A 33 5.82 16.53 5.23
CA VAL A 33 6.41 17.22 4.07
C VAL A 33 7.64 18.05 4.46
N SER A 34 7.81 18.39 5.74
CA SER A 34 9.04 19.06 6.23
C SER A 34 10.25 18.12 6.24
N VAL A 35 10.03 16.80 6.35
CA VAL A 35 11.09 15.79 6.17
C VAL A 35 11.49 15.67 4.68
N ASP A 36 10.61 16.07 3.75
CA ASP A 36 10.88 16.11 2.30
C ASP A 36 11.87 17.24 1.91
N LEU A 37 12.04 18.28 2.75
CA LEU A 37 13.15 19.24 2.59
C LEU A 37 14.51 18.65 2.98
N ASP A 38 14.52 17.57 3.74
CA ASP A 38 15.73 16.87 4.18
C ASP A 38 16.13 15.73 3.24
N ALA A 39 15.38 15.41 2.18
CA ALA A 39 15.93 14.59 1.08
C ALA A 39 16.89 15.43 0.21
N GLY A 40 16.54 16.70 0.01
CA GLY A 40 17.40 17.70 -0.60
C GLY A 40 18.58 18.05 0.30
N GLU A 41 18.37 18.20 1.61
CA GLU A 41 19.44 18.43 2.60
C GLU A 41 20.25 17.17 2.95
N CYS A 42 19.73 15.95 2.82
CA CYS A 42 20.48 14.70 2.98
C CYS A 42 21.28 14.36 1.71
N MET A 43 20.75 14.66 0.52
CA MET A 43 21.55 14.64 -0.72
C MET A 43 22.61 15.74 -0.68
N ARG A 44 22.28 16.96 -0.21
CA ARG A 44 23.24 18.05 0.00
C ARG A 44 24.24 17.70 1.10
N ARG A 45 23.84 17.07 2.22
CA ARG A 45 24.68 16.57 3.31
C ARG A 45 25.54 15.41 2.86
N ASN A 46 25.10 14.46 2.04
CA ASN A 46 25.99 13.39 1.56
C ASN A 46 26.94 13.87 0.44
N LEU A 47 26.55 14.90 -0.33
CA LEU A 47 27.48 15.62 -1.19
C LEU A 47 28.48 16.50 -0.41
N PHE A 48 28.10 17.04 0.77
CA PHE A 48 28.97 17.87 1.63
C PHE A 48 29.76 17.08 2.70
N PHE A 49 29.22 15.95 3.17
CA PHE A 49 29.76 14.99 4.14
C PHE A 49 30.17 13.69 3.42
N SER A 50 30.87 13.82 2.30
CA SER A 50 31.95 12.85 2.13
C SER A 50 32.89 13.06 3.32
N PRO A 51 33.30 12.02 4.08
CA PRO A 51 34.26 12.16 5.20
C PRO A 51 35.62 12.74 4.77
N PHE A 52 35.78 13.04 3.48
CA PHE A 52 36.96 13.57 2.82
C PHE A 52 36.85 15.05 2.45
N GLY A 53 35.93 15.81 3.07
CA GLY A 53 35.88 17.27 3.02
C GLY A 53 37.16 17.98 3.49
N GLN A 54 38.21 17.23 3.86
CA GLN A 54 39.56 17.72 4.13
C GLN A 54 40.64 16.80 3.51
N VAL A 55 40.41 16.25 2.32
CA VAL A 55 41.58 15.87 1.51
C VAL A 55 42.09 17.17 0.89
N PRO A 56 43.31 17.63 1.17
CA PRO A 56 43.91 18.74 0.45
C PRO A 56 44.14 18.26 -0.98
N VAL A 57 43.12 18.36 -1.83
CA VAL A 57 43.24 18.05 -3.25
C VAL A 57 43.96 19.24 -3.86
N TYR A 58 45.26 19.02 -4.13
CA TYR A 58 46.27 19.85 -4.80
C TYR A 58 45.82 21.11 -5.56
N GLU A 59 46.54 22.22 -5.36
CA GLU A 59 46.41 23.55 -6.02
C GLU A 59 46.52 23.56 -7.57
N ASP A 60 46.67 22.40 -8.24
CA ASP A 60 46.93 22.32 -9.68
C ASP A 60 45.62 22.04 -10.47
N ASP A 61 45.12 23.07 -11.17
CA ASP A 61 43.80 23.10 -11.82
C ASP A 61 43.60 22.05 -12.92
N GLY A 62 44.68 21.57 -13.55
CA GLY A 62 44.61 20.67 -14.71
C GLY A 62 44.19 19.23 -14.37
N ILE A 63 44.77 18.65 -13.32
CA ILE A 63 44.53 17.25 -12.92
C ILE A 63 43.15 17.11 -12.27
N LYS A 64 42.73 18.14 -11.51
CA LYS A 64 41.40 18.26 -10.91
C LYS A 64 40.28 18.28 -11.96
N GLN A 65 40.41 19.11 -12.99
CA GLN A 65 39.41 19.23 -14.04
C GLN A 65 39.28 17.92 -14.84
N PHE A 66 40.42 17.31 -15.18
CA PHE A 66 40.45 16.07 -15.96
C PHE A 66 39.77 14.91 -15.24
N ALA A 67 40.16 14.62 -13.99
CA ALA A 67 39.58 13.53 -13.22
C ALA A 67 38.09 13.75 -12.88
N LYS A 68 37.68 15.00 -12.64
CA LYS A 68 36.29 15.34 -12.27
C LYS A 68 35.33 15.23 -13.46
N VAL A 69 35.77 15.64 -14.65
CA VAL A 69 34.94 15.56 -15.88
C VAL A 69 34.86 14.13 -16.37
N GLU A 70 35.97 13.41 -16.49
CA GLU A 70 35.99 12.08 -17.12
C GLU A 70 35.27 11.05 -16.26
N VAL A 71 35.56 11.02 -14.95
CA VAL A 71 34.96 10.05 -14.03
C VAL A 71 33.52 10.42 -13.66
N GLY A 72 33.21 11.73 -13.54
CA GLY A 72 31.86 12.21 -13.28
C GLY A 72 30.89 11.87 -14.41
N VAL A 73 31.32 12.05 -15.67
CA VAL A 73 30.53 11.68 -16.86
C VAL A 73 30.32 10.17 -16.95
N MET A 74 31.35 9.35 -16.66
CA MET A 74 31.21 7.89 -16.68
C MET A 74 30.25 7.35 -15.61
N ILE A 75 30.35 7.85 -14.38
CA ILE A 75 29.44 7.44 -13.29
C ILE A 75 28.00 7.87 -13.62
N GLY A 76 27.81 9.08 -14.16
CA GLY A 76 26.50 9.57 -14.58
C GLY A 76 25.85 8.72 -15.67
N ILE A 77 26.63 8.31 -16.69
CA ILE A 77 26.14 7.43 -17.77
C ILE A 77 25.79 6.04 -17.22
N ASN A 78 26.60 5.47 -16.33
CA ASN A 78 26.33 4.17 -15.71
C ASN A 78 25.05 4.20 -14.87
N ALA A 79 24.90 5.22 -14.01
CA ALA A 79 23.73 5.40 -13.16
C ALA A 79 22.44 5.61 -14.00
N TYR A 80 22.52 6.41 -15.07
CA TYR A 80 21.40 6.62 -15.99
C TYR A 80 20.99 5.33 -16.72
N ALA A 81 21.96 4.55 -17.20
CA ALA A 81 21.71 3.26 -17.82
C ALA A 81 21.00 2.31 -16.83
N GLN A 82 21.52 2.16 -15.61
CA GLN A 82 20.91 1.31 -14.58
C GLN A 82 19.46 1.73 -14.25
N LEU A 83 19.20 3.03 -14.06
CA LEU A 83 17.86 3.53 -13.77
C LEU A 83 16.88 3.25 -14.91
N LYS A 84 17.32 3.36 -16.17
CA LYS A 84 16.49 3.10 -17.34
C LYS A 84 16.18 1.61 -17.52
N PHE A 85 17.12 0.72 -17.18
CA PHE A 85 16.87 -0.73 -17.20
C PHE A 85 15.96 -1.21 -16.06
N MET A 86 15.92 -0.49 -14.93
CA MET A 86 15.03 -0.82 -13.80
C MET A 86 13.62 -0.23 -13.94
N LYS A 87 13.45 0.92 -14.62
CA LYS A 87 12.15 1.57 -14.83
C LYS A 87 11.42 0.97 -16.03
N GLY A 88 10.38 0.16 -15.80
CA GLY A 88 9.43 -0.20 -16.86
C GLY A 88 8.65 -1.49 -16.66
N PHE A 89 9.07 -2.41 -15.79
CA PHE A 89 8.50 -3.77 -15.77
C PHE A 89 7.83 -4.20 -14.44
N SER A 90 7.85 -3.39 -13.38
CA SER A 90 7.36 -3.82 -12.05
C SER A 90 5.84 -3.70 -11.86
N ALA A 91 5.18 -2.75 -12.53
CA ALA A 91 3.74 -2.51 -12.34
C ALA A 91 2.89 -3.62 -12.98
N ASP A 92 3.19 -3.98 -14.22
CA ASP A 92 2.47 -5.03 -14.96
C ASP A 92 2.65 -6.41 -14.32
N ALA A 93 3.87 -6.72 -13.85
CA ALA A 93 4.14 -7.97 -13.14
C ALA A 93 3.31 -8.10 -11.86
N LYS A 94 3.17 -7.00 -11.10
CA LYS A 94 2.38 -6.99 -9.85
C LYS A 94 0.90 -7.26 -10.13
N MET A 95 0.32 -6.63 -11.16
CA MET A 95 -1.08 -6.85 -11.56
C MET A 95 -1.34 -8.31 -11.95
N MET A 96 -0.45 -8.92 -12.75
CA MET A 96 -0.59 -10.33 -13.13
C MET A 96 -0.49 -11.29 -11.93
N TYR A 97 0.30 -10.96 -10.91
CA TYR A 97 0.36 -11.74 -9.67
C TYR A 97 -0.91 -11.62 -8.81
N VAL A 98 -1.58 -10.46 -8.84
CA VAL A 98 -2.86 -10.26 -8.12
C VAL A 98 -3.92 -11.20 -8.67
N GLU A 99 -4.04 -11.33 -10.00
CA GLU A 99 -5.00 -12.25 -10.61
C GLU A 99 -4.76 -13.71 -10.21
N ALA A 100 -3.50 -14.16 -10.24
CA ALA A 100 -3.16 -15.54 -9.84
C ALA A 100 -3.46 -15.78 -8.34
N SER A 101 -3.15 -14.80 -7.49
CA SER A 101 -3.43 -14.88 -6.05
C SER A 101 -4.93 -14.91 -5.76
N GLN A 102 -5.74 -14.18 -6.54
CA GLN A 102 -7.19 -14.19 -6.42
C GLN A 102 -7.76 -15.57 -6.71
N VAL A 103 -7.32 -16.24 -7.79
CA VAL A 103 -7.74 -17.62 -8.10
C VAL A 103 -7.41 -18.58 -6.95
N ALA A 104 -6.25 -18.44 -6.32
CA ALA A 104 -5.88 -19.25 -5.16
C ALA A 104 -6.76 -18.96 -3.93
N ASN A 105 -7.03 -17.69 -3.64
CA ASN A 105 -7.92 -17.29 -2.55
C ASN A 105 -9.33 -17.84 -2.74
N ASP A 106 -9.90 -17.75 -3.95
CA ASP A 106 -11.23 -18.26 -4.25
C ASP A 106 -11.30 -19.79 -4.09
N ALA A 107 -10.26 -20.49 -4.56
CA ALA A 107 -10.14 -21.94 -4.43
C ALA A 107 -10.06 -22.40 -2.97
N VAL A 108 -9.26 -21.71 -2.14
CA VAL A 108 -9.11 -22.03 -0.72
C VAL A 108 -10.38 -21.65 0.06
N GLY A 109 -10.97 -20.49 -0.23
CA GLY A 109 -12.22 -20.04 0.38
C GLY A 109 -13.38 -21.01 0.12
N SER A 110 -13.38 -21.67 -1.04
CA SER A 110 -14.41 -22.62 -1.45
C SER A 110 -13.88 -24.06 -1.59
N ILE A 111 -12.91 -24.46 -0.74
CA ILE A 111 -12.23 -25.76 -0.85
C ILE A 111 -13.18 -26.96 -0.81
N ARG A 112 -14.25 -26.88 0.00
CA ARG A 112 -15.28 -27.94 0.07
C ARG A 112 -16.02 -28.09 -1.25
N THR A 113 -16.32 -26.99 -1.92
CA THR A 113 -16.98 -26.98 -3.22
C THR A 113 -16.05 -27.58 -4.28
N VAL A 114 -14.79 -27.15 -4.33
CA VAL A 114 -13.81 -27.71 -5.26
C VAL A 114 -13.68 -29.23 -5.09
N ALA A 115 -13.57 -29.71 -3.84
CA ALA A 115 -13.48 -31.13 -3.53
C ALA A 115 -14.77 -31.90 -3.87
N SER A 116 -15.95 -31.32 -3.59
CA SER A 116 -17.23 -31.97 -3.92
C SER A 116 -17.48 -32.15 -5.41
N PHE A 117 -16.91 -31.26 -6.23
CA PHE A 117 -16.99 -31.34 -7.69
C PHE A 117 -15.77 -32.06 -8.31
N CYS A 118 -14.85 -32.59 -7.50
CA CYS A 118 -13.57 -33.20 -7.93
C CYS A 118 -12.83 -32.31 -8.95
N ALA A 119 -12.86 -30.99 -8.72
CA ALA A 119 -12.38 -29.98 -9.67
C ALA A 119 -10.95 -29.48 -9.35
N GLU A 120 -10.23 -30.16 -8.45
CA GLU A 120 -8.90 -29.77 -8.00
C GLU A 120 -7.94 -29.61 -9.18
N GLU A 121 -7.92 -30.58 -10.11
CA GLU A 121 -7.04 -30.53 -11.27
C GLU A 121 -7.37 -29.35 -12.19
N LYS A 122 -8.67 -29.06 -12.39
CA LYS A 122 -9.14 -27.93 -13.20
C LYS A 122 -8.71 -26.59 -12.60
N VAL A 123 -8.85 -26.45 -11.28
CA VAL A 123 -8.43 -25.25 -10.54
C VAL A 123 -6.91 -25.09 -10.56
N MET A 124 -6.16 -26.18 -10.38
CA MET A 124 -4.70 -26.18 -10.45
C MET A 124 -4.20 -25.80 -11.86
N ASN A 125 -4.86 -26.28 -12.91
CA ASN A 125 -4.53 -25.92 -14.29
C ASN A 125 -4.85 -24.45 -14.59
N LEU A 126 -5.96 -23.92 -14.06
CA LEU A 126 -6.29 -22.50 -14.15
C LEU A 126 -5.25 -21.63 -13.45
N TYR A 127 -4.83 -22.01 -12.23
CA TYR A 127 -3.78 -21.32 -11.49
C TYR A 127 -2.44 -21.35 -12.25
N ARG A 128 -2.04 -22.51 -12.76
CA ARG A 128 -0.82 -22.65 -13.60
C ARG A 128 -0.85 -21.74 -14.82
N SER A 129 -1.98 -21.72 -15.54
CA SER A 129 -2.19 -20.85 -16.71
C SER A 129 -2.04 -19.37 -16.34
N LYS A 130 -2.65 -18.93 -15.23
CA LYS A 130 -2.49 -17.55 -14.72
C LYS A 130 -1.06 -17.24 -14.28
N CYS A 131 -0.33 -18.21 -13.74
CA CYS A 131 1.09 -18.04 -13.39
C CYS A 131 2.04 -18.01 -14.59
N GLU A 132 1.64 -18.46 -15.78
CA GLU A 132 2.52 -18.43 -16.95
C GLU A 132 2.89 -17.01 -17.38
N GLY A 133 1.94 -16.07 -17.31
CA GLY A 133 2.17 -14.66 -17.62
C GLY A 133 3.27 -14.05 -16.75
N PRO A 134 3.11 -14.05 -15.40
CA PRO A 134 4.15 -13.63 -14.46
C PRO A 134 5.48 -14.37 -14.67
N ARG A 135 5.46 -15.68 -14.96
CA ARG A 135 6.68 -16.46 -15.21
C ARG A 135 7.44 -15.97 -16.44
N LYS A 136 6.76 -15.81 -17.58
CA LYS A 136 7.37 -15.34 -18.83
C LYS A 136 7.87 -13.90 -18.69
N ALA A 137 7.08 -13.04 -18.03
CA ALA A 137 7.49 -11.67 -17.71
C ALA A 137 8.72 -11.64 -16.81
N GLY A 138 8.75 -12.46 -15.76
CA GLY A 138 9.87 -12.60 -14.84
C GLY A 138 11.16 -13.11 -15.50
N ILE A 139 11.06 -14.08 -16.43
CA ILE A 139 12.22 -14.55 -17.21
C ILE A 139 12.75 -13.43 -18.11
N LYS A 140 11.86 -12.75 -18.84
CA LYS A 140 12.25 -11.63 -19.71
C LYS A 140 12.88 -10.49 -18.90
N GLN A 141 12.28 -10.16 -17.75
CA GLN A 141 12.82 -9.18 -16.81
C GLN A 141 14.20 -9.60 -16.33
N GLY A 142 14.36 -10.84 -15.86
CA GLY A 142 15.64 -11.37 -15.40
C GLY A 142 16.74 -11.29 -16.47
N LEU A 143 16.41 -11.60 -17.73
CA LEU A 143 17.36 -11.47 -18.84
C LEU A 143 17.74 -10.02 -19.14
N ILE A 144 16.76 -9.10 -19.17
CA ILE A 144 17.01 -7.67 -19.41
C ILE A 144 17.82 -7.06 -18.26
N THR A 145 17.44 -7.34 -17.01
CA THR A 145 18.16 -6.81 -15.85
C THR A 145 19.54 -7.44 -15.71
N GLY A 146 19.68 -8.74 -16.00
CA GLY A 146 20.96 -9.44 -15.94
C GLY A 146 21.95 -8.94 -16.99
N THR A 147 21.51 -8.81 -18.24
CA THR A 147 22.32 -8.24 -19.33
C THR A 147 22.67 -6.77 -19.09
N GLY A 148 21.71 -5.97 -18.61
CA GLY A 148 21.95 -4.58 -18.21
C GLY A 148 22.96 -4.44 -17.08
N TYR A 149 22.86 -5.28 -16.04
CA TYR A 149 23.79 -5.29 -14.91
C TYR A 149 25.20 -5.72 -15.34
N GLY A 150 25.31 -6.83 -16.09
CA GLY A 150 26.60 -7.30 -16.62
C GLY A 150 27.29 -6.27 -17.51
N THR A 151 26.54 -5.64 -18.42
CA THR A 151 27.07 -4.58 -19.30
C THR A 151 27.52 -3.36 -18.50
N SER A 152 26.75 -2.97 -17.47
CA SER A 152 27.09 -1.83 -16.61
C SER A 152 28.37 -2.09 -15.80
N PHE A 153 28.57 -3.30 -15.28
CA PHE A 153 29.81 -3.68 -14.59
C PHE A 153 31.00 -3.79 -15.54
N GLY A 154 30.79 -4.30 -16.76
CA GLY A 154 31.83 -4.33 -17.79
C GLY A 154 32.32 -2.93 -18.14
N LEU A 155 31.41 -1.99 -18.37
CA LEU A 155 31.75 -0.58 -18.62
C LEU A 155 32.47 0.07 -17.43
N LEU A 156 32.09 -0.27 -16.20
CA LEU A 156 32.77 0.22 -14.99
C LEU A 156 34.23 -0.28 -14.90
N PHE A 157 34.50 -1.55 -15.19
CA PHE A 157 35.87 -2.05 -15.18
C PHE A 157 36.72 -1.46 -16.31
N LEU A 158 36.13 -1.23 -17.49
CA LEU A 158 36.80 -0.51 -18.57
C LEU A 158 37.13 0.93 -18.17
N ALA A 159 36.22 1.61 -17.45
CA ALA A 159 36.47 2.93 -16.86
C ALA A 159 37.67 2.95 -15.93
N TYR A 160 37.76 1.94 -15.06
CA TYR A 160 38.87 1.83 -14.12
C TYR A 160 40.18 1.56 -14.87
N ALA A 161 40.16 0.73 -15.90
CA ALA A 161 41.33 0.48 -16.74
C ALA A 161 41.83 1.76 -17.43
N THR A 162 40.94 2.59 -18.00
CA THR A 162 41.33 3.86 -18.63
C THR A 162 41.83 4.89 -17.61
N PHE A 163 41.22 4.92 -16.43
CA PHE A 163 41.66 5.78 -15.31
C PHE A 163 43.09 5.41 -14.86
N PHE A 164 43.38 4.12 -14.66
CA PHE A 164 44.74 3.70 -14.28
C PHE A 164 45.75 3.87 -15.42
N TYR A 165 45.33 3.69 -16.67
CA TYR A 165 46.20 3.91 -17.83
C TYR A 165 46.63 5.37 -17.98
N THR A 166 45.69 6.31 -17.90
CA THR A 166 45.99 7.75 -17.94
C THR A 166 46.74 8.20 -16.68
N GLY A 167 46.40 7.64 -15.52
CA GLY A 167 47.13 7.84 -14.27
C GLY A 167 48.60 7.41 -14.38
N ALA A 168 48.88 6.26 -15.01
CA ALA A 168 50.24 5.78 -15.24
C ALA A 168 51.04 6.73 -16.16
N GLN A 169 50.44 7.23 -17.24
CA GLN A 169 51.08 8.22 -18.12
C GLN A 169 51.40 9.54 -17.40
N LEU A 170 50.54 9.98 -16.46
CA LEU A 170 50.78 11.17 -15.65
C LEU A 170 51.97 11.01 -14.69
N VAL A 171 52.11 9.81 -14.12
CA VAL A 171 53.25 9.46 -13.25
C VAL A 171 54.55 9.40 -14.05
N GLU A 172 54.52 8.82 -15.25
CA GLU A 172 55.67 8.77 -16.15
C GLU A 172 56.11 10.18 -16.61
N ALA A 173 55.15 11.09 -16.83
CA ALA A 173 55.42 12.49 -17.16
C ALA A 173 55.92 13.33 -15.96
N GLY A 174 56.07 12.75 -14.77
CA GLY A 174 56.53 13.44 -13.56
C GLY A 174 55.54 14.45 -12.99
N LYS A 175 54.28 14.44 -13.44
CA LYS A 175 53.24 15.39 -13.04
C LYS A 175 52.45 14.93 -11.81
N ALA A 176 52.54 13.66 -11.42
CA ALA A 176 51.85 13.10 -10.27
C ALA A 176 52.66 11.97 -9.63
N THR A 177 52.49 11.74 -8.33
CA THR A 177 53.04 10.57 -7.62
C THR A 177 52.06 9.40 -7.72
N SER A 178 52.53 8.17 -7.65
CA SER A 178 51.68 6.97 -7.58
C SER A 178 50.67 7.04 -6.41
N SER A 179 51.09 7.59 -5.26
CA SER A 179 50.23 7.82 -4.10
C SER A 179 49.05 8.76 -4.41
N ASP A 180 49.29 9.82 -5.19
CA ASP A 180 48.28 10.82 -5.52
C ASP A 180 47.17 10.22 -6.39
N VAL A 181 47.53 9.37 -7.35
CA VAL A 181 46.58 8.67 -8.23
C VAL A 181 45.65 7.74 -7.44
N PHE A 182 46.20 6.95 -6.50
CA PHE A 182 45.40 6.08 -5.64
C PHE A 182 44.49 6.88 -4.70
N GLN A 183 44.98 7.98 -4.13
CA GLN A 183 44.19 8.82 -3.24
C GLN A 183 42.98 9.42 -3.95
N VAL A 184 43.16 9.93 -5.18
CA VAL A 184 42.06 10.44 -6.02
C VAL A 184 41.07 9.33 -6.37
N PHE A 185 41.54 8.14 -6.75
CA PHE A 185 40.69 7.00 -7.07
C PHE A 185 39.77 6.60 -5.91
N PHE A 186 40.34 6.41 -4.71
CA PHE A 186 39.58 5.99 -3.54
C PHE A 186 38.59 7.07 -3.08
N ALA A 187 39.01 8.34 -3.04
CA ALA A 187 38.14 9.45 -2.66
C ALA A 187 36.91 9.55 -3.59
N LEU A 188 37.14 9.39 -4.89
CA LEU A 188 36.08 9.50 -5.90
C LEU A 188 35.14 8.30 -5.90
N THR A 189 35.68 7.09 -5.74
CA THR A 189 34.88 5.86 -5.66
C THR A 189 34.00 5.87 -4.40
N MET A 190 34.54 6.31 -3.25
CA MET A 190 33.77 6.41 -2.01
C MET A 190 32.67 7.48 -2.09
N ALA A 191 32.94 8.62 -2.74
CA ALA A 191 31.91 9.63 -2.97
C ALA A 191 30.78 9.10 -3.87
N ALA A 192 31.13 8.38 -4.94
CA ALA A 192 30.18 7.80 -5.88
C ALA A 192 29.28 6.72 -5.23
N THR A 193 29.85 5.86 -4.39
CA THR A 193 29.07 4.86 -3.64
C THR A 193 28.14 5.51 -2.62
N GLY A 194 28.55 6.58 -1.95
CA GLY A 194 27.70 7.36 -1.05
C GLY A 194 26.47 7.96 -1.75
N VAL A 195 26.68 8.58 -2.93
CA VAL A 195 25.59 9.12 -3.75
C VAL A 195 24.65 8.00 -4.24
N SER A 196 25.20 6.86 -4.65
CA SER A 196 24.42 5.72 -5.14
C SER A 196 23.55 5.09 -4.05
N GLN A 197 24.09 4.91 -2.84
CA GLN A 197 23.35 4.39 -1.70
C GLN A 197 22.19 5.31 -1.31
N THR A 198 22.45 6.62 -1.22
CA THR A 198 21.42 7.64 -0.94
C THR A 198 20.31 7.62 -2.00
N SER A 199 20.68 7.49 -3.27
CA SER A 199 19.72 7.43 -4.38
C SER A 199 18.82 6.19 -4.31
N SER A 200 19.35 5.05 -3.86
CA SER A 200 18.56 3.82 -3.69
C SER A 200 17.53 3.95 -2.57
N MET A 201 17.88 4.60 -1.45
CA MET A 201 16.96 4.86 -0.34
C MET A 201 15.82 5.81 -0.75
N GLY A 202 16.09 6.81 -1.60
CA GLY A 202 15.06 7.75 -2.07
C GLY A 202 13.91 7.09 -2.82
N LEU A 203 14.16 5.99 -3.54
CA LEU A 203 13.11 5.24 -4.24
C LEU A 203 12.13 4.55 -3.30
N ASP A 204 12.61 4.11 -2.14
CA ASP A 204 11.76 3.43 -1.15
C ASP A 204 10.95 4.44 -0.32
N THR A 205 11.46 5.65 -0.11
CA THR A 205 10.68 6.76 0.48
C THR A 205 9.43 7.07 -0.34
N GLY A 206 9.52 7.09 -1.67
CA GLY A 206 8.37 7.33 -2.54
C GLY A 206 7.29 6.23 -2.42
N LYS A 207 7.70 4.96 -2.32
CA LYS A 207 6.76 3.85 -2.10
C LYS A 207 6.14 3.91 -0.70
N ALA A 208 6.94 4.24 0.32
CA ALA A 208 6.47 4.41 1.69
C ALA A 208 5.40 5.51 1.75
N LYS A 209 5.63 6.65 1.11
CA LYS A 209 4.65 7.76 1.02
C LYS A 209 3.32 7.30 0.41
N ASN A 210 3.36 6.53 -0.68
CA ASN A 210 2.14 6.01 -1.31
C ASN A 210 1.41 5.00 -0.40
N ALA A 211 2.14 4.12 0.27
CA ALA A 211 1.55 3.14 1.18
C ALA A 211 0.91 3.82 2.40
N VAL A 212 1.61 4.77 3.00
CA VAL A 212 1.14 5.57 4.13
C VAL A 212 -0.07 6.40 3.72
N SER A 213 -0.05 7.07 2.56
CA SER A 213 -1.20 7.79 2.03
C SER A 213 -2.43 6.88 1.83
N SER A 214 -2.25 5.65 1.36
CA SER A 214 -3.36 4.70 1.21
C SER A 214 -3.96 4.27 2.54
N ILE A 215 -3.12 4.14 3.58
CA ILE A 215 -3.56 3.81 4.94
C ILE A 215 -4.30 5.00 5.56
N PHE A 216 -3.74 6.21 5.47
CA PHE A 216 -4.39 7.42 5.97
C PHE A 216 -5.70 7.71 5.24
N ALA A 217 -5.79 7.44 3.94
CA ALA A 217 -7.05 7.56 3.20
C ALA A 217 -8.17 6.68 3.78
N ILE A 218 -7.84 5.54 4.42
CA ILE A 218 -8.81 4.67 5.10
C ILE A 218 -9.08 5.16 6.52
N ILE A 219 -8.05 5.57 7.26
CA ILE A 219 -8.17 6.05 8.65
C ILE A 219 -8.96 7.35 8.73
N ASP A 220 -8.68 8.29 7.83
CA ASP A 220 -9.31 9.62 7.79
C ASP A 220 -10.68 9.61 7.12
N GLN A 221 -11.09 8.46 6.55
CA GLN A 221 -12.40 8.31 5.94
C GLN A 221 -13.50 8.42 7.01
N GLN A 222 -14.22 9.53 7.00
CA GLN A 222 -15.40 9.70 7.85
C GLN A 222 -16.53 8.79 7.37
N SER A 223 -17.01 7.91 8.25
CA SER A 223 -18.21 7.10 8.01
C SER A 223 -19.45 7.98 8.09
N LYS A 224 -20.38 7.83 7.14
CA LYS A 224 -21.71 8.47 7.22
C LYS A 224 -22.50 8.02 8.44
N ILE A 225 -22.31 6.76 8.83
CA ILE A 225 -22.94 6.15 10.02
C ILE A 225 -21.81 5.85 10.98
N ASP A 226 -21.57 6.75 11.94
CA ASP A 226 -20.55 6.53 12.96
C ASP A 226 -21.09 5.61 14.07
N ALA A 227 -20.46 4.44 14.22
CA ALA A 227 -20.82 3.49 15.27
C ALA A 227 -20.18 3.84 16.63
N SER A 228 -19.19 4.74 16.64
CA SER A 228 -18.41 5.13 17.81
C SER A 228 -18.93 6.42 18.47
N ASP A 229 -19.80 7.16 17.78
CA ASP A 229 -20.43 8.37 18.32
C ASP A 229 -21.38 8.03 19.48
N GLU A 230 -21.10 8.60 20.65
CA GLU A 230 -21.90 8.43 21.88
C GLU A 230 -22.80 9.64 22.16
N SER A 231 -22.79 10.68 21.32
CA SER A 231 -23.56 11.92 21.53
C SER A 231 -25.07 11.80 21.25
N SER A 232 -25.49 10.66 20.70
CA SER A 232 -26.85 10.39 20.28
C SER A 232 -27.76 9.89 21.42
N ILE A 233 -29.06 9.90 21.19
CA ILE A 233 -30.08 9.60 22.21
C ILE A 233 -30.09 8.09 22.53
N THR A 234 -30.31 7.76 23.79
CA THR A 234 -30.68 6.42 24.27
C THR A 234 -32.03 6.49 24.99
N LEU A 235 -32.84 5.41 24.93
CA LEU A 235 -34.11 5.33 25.66
C LEU A 235 -33.97 4.41 26.87
N ASP A 236 -34.42 4.88 28.04
CA ASP A 236 -34.51 4.04 29.24
C ASP A 236 -35.71 3.07 29.18
N ASN A 237 -36.80 3.49 28.54
CA ASN A 237 -38.03 2.71 28.44
C ASN A 237 -38.37 2.41 26.97
N PHE A 238 -37.87 1.27 26.50
CA PHE A 238 -38.03 0.80 25.12
C PHE A 238 -39.28 -0.09 24.98
N LYS A 239 -40.19 0.27 24.07
CA LYS A 239 -41.42 -0.51 23.79
C LYS A 239 -41.30 -1.32 22.49
N GLY A 240 -40.56 -0.82 21.50
CA GLY A 240 -40.31 -1.55 20.24
C GLY A 240 -41.39 -1.40 19.17
N GLY A 241 -42.13 -0.28 19.13
CA GLY A 241 -42.96 0.08 17.99
C GLY A 241 -42.12 0.63 16.84
N ILE A 242 -42.30 0.10 15.63
CA ILE A 242 -41.52 0.49 14.44
C ILE A 242 -42.46 1.09 13.41
N GLU A 243 -42.06 2.18 12.76
CA GLU A 243 -42.84 2.85 11.73
C GLU A 243 -41.95 3.31 10.58
N PHE A 244 -42.25 2.82 9.37
CA PHE A 244 -41.71 3.31 8.11
C PHE A 244 -42.72 4.29 7.51
N ARG A 245 -42.28 5.51 7.19
CA ARG A 245 -43.10 6.55 6.56
C ARG A 245 -42.49 6.96 5.23
N HIS A 246 -43.15 6.64 4.13
CA HIS A 246 -42.80 7.10 2.79
C HIS A 246 -41.33 6.81 2.41
N VAL A 247 -40.84 5.63 2.81
CA VAL A 247 -39.43 5.28 2.69
C VAL A 247 -39.09 4.87 1.27
N SER A 248 -38.16 5.59 0.65
CA SER A 248 -37.58 5.22 -0.63
C SER A 248 -36.09 4.96 -0.46
N PHE A 249 -35.60 3.87 -1.07
CA PHE A 249 -34.22 3.42 -0.88
C PHE A 249 -33.63 2.75 -2.13
N LYS A 250 -32.34 3.01 -2.35
CA LYS A 250 -31.46 2.41 -3.35
C LYS A 250 -30.15 1.94 -2.71
N TYR A 251 -29.61 0.81 -3.16
CA TYR A 251 -28.27 0.40 -2.74
C TYR A 251 -27.18 1.25 -3.43
N PRO A 252 -26.17 1.76 -2.69
CA PRO A 252 -25.09 2.56 -3.28
C PRO A 252 -24.32 1.84 -4.40
N CYS A 253 -24.21 0.51 -4.34
CA CYS A 253 -23.56 -0.30 -5.37
C CYS A 253 -24.39 -0.43 -6.67
N ARG A 254 -25.68 -0.08 -6.64
CA ARG A 254 -26.62 -0.18 -7.76
C ARG A 254 -27.57 1.04 -7.76
N PRO A 255 -27.07 2.25 -8.02
CA PRO A 255 -27.87 3.49 -7.91
C PRO A 255 -29.02 3.57 -8.93
N ASP A 256 -28.96 2.79 -10.00
CA ASP A 256 -29.98 2.77 -11.05
C ASP A 256 -31.22 1.94 -10.68
N VAL A 257 -31.13 1.11 -9.64
CA VAL A 257 -32.22 0.22 -9.21
C VAL A 257 -32.82 0.74 -7.91
N GLN A 258 -34.10 1.10 -7.94
CA GLN A 258 -34.87 1.44 -6.76
C GLN A 258 -35.42 0.16 -6.11
N ILE A 259 -35.13 -0.03 -4.83
CA ILE A 259 -35.58 -1.19 -4.05
C ILE A 259 -36.98 -0.90 -3.47
N PHE A 260 -37.11 0.23 -2.77
CA PHE A 260 -38.38 0.67 -2.19
C PHE A 260 -38.87 1.95 -2.86
N HIS A 261 -40.13 1.93 -3.31
CA HIS A 261 -40.87 3.10 -3.77
C HIS A 261 -41.93 3.43 -2.71
N ASP A 262 -41.68 4.46 -1.90
CA ASP A 262 -42.67 4.98 -0.95
C ASP A 262 -43.22 3.96 0.08
N LEU A 263 -42.34 3.15 0.67
CA LEU A 263 -42.74 2.13 1.64
C LEU A 263 -43.28 2.75 2.93
N SER A 264 -44.53 2.43 3.26
CA SER A 264 -45.18 2.81 4.52
C SER A 264 -45.66 1.56 5.27
N LEU A 265 -45.16 1.36 6.49
CA LEU A 265 -45.42 0.18 7.30
C LEU A 265 -45.41 0.55 8.78
N THR A 266 -46.36 0.03 9.56
CA THR A 266 -46.34 0.16 11.02
C THR A 266 -46.34 -1.22 11.65
N ILE A 267 -45.38 -1.46 12.55
CA ILE A 267 -45.26 -2.68 13.35
C ILE A 267 -45.46 -2.27 14.81
N HIS A 268 -46.54 -2.76 15.40
CA HIS A 268 -46.83 -2.50 16.80
C HIS A 268 -45.92 -3.32 17.72
N SER A 269 -45.60 -2.76 18.89
CA SER A 269 -44.87 -3.46 19.95
C SER A 269 -45.51 -4.81 20.28
N ASN A 270 -44.68 -5.80 20.58
CA ASN A 270 -45.09 -7.17 20.94
C ASN A 270 -45.94 -7.89 19.88
N LYS A 271 -45.81 -7.52 18.60
CA LYS A 271 -46.43 -8.22 17.47
C LYS A 271 -45.38 -8.87 16.59
N ILE A 272 -45.72 -10.05 16.08
CA ILE A 272 -44.93 -10.77 15.08
C ILE A 272 -45.47 -10.38 13.71
N VAL A 273 -44.60 -9.86 12.86
CA VAL A 273 -44.92 -9.50 11.47
C VAL A 273 -44.08 -10.37 10.55
N ALA A 274 -44.71 -10.94 9.53
CA ALA A 274 -44.05 -11.75 8.52
C ALA A 274 -44.06 -11.01 7.18
N PHE A 275 -42.89 -10.90 6.55
CA PHE A 275 -42.75 -10.36 5.21
C PHE A 275 -42.79 -11.51 4.20
N VAL A 276 -43.79 -11.51 3.32
CA VAL A 276 -43.96 -12.52 2.26
C VAL A 276 -43.84 -11.85 0.91
N GLY A 277 -43.22 -12.54 -0.05
CA GLY A 277 -43.09 -12.10 -1.44
C GLY A 277 -42.16 -13.02 -2.20
N GLU A 278 -41.96 -12.76 -3.49
CA GLU A 278 -41.10 -13.57 -4.35
C GLU A 278 -39.62 -13.58 -3.93
N SER A 279 -38.86 -14.60 -4.36
CA SER A 279 -37.42 -14.61 -4.13
C SER A 279 -36.78 -13.40 -4.83
N GLY A 280 -35.95 -12.65 -4.11
CA GLY A 280 -35.35 -11.43 -4.65
C GLY A 280 -36.19 -10.15 -4.50
N SER A 281 -37.38 -10.18 -3.89
CA SER A 281 -38.13 -8.94 -3.57
C SER A 281 -37.54 -8.12 -2.41
N GLU A 282 -36.24 -8.29 -2.11
CA GLU A 282 -35.48 -7.42 -1.20
C GLU A 282 -36.06 -7.25 0.21
N LYS A 283 -36.83 -8.23 0.70
CA LYS A 283 -37.40 -8.24 2.06
C LYS A 283 -36.34 -8.02 3.16
N SER A 284 -35.16 -8.61 2.96
CA SER A 284 -34.02 -8.47 3.88
C SER A 284 -33.48 -7.03 3.95
N THR A 285 -33.80 -6.18 2.97
CA THR A 285 -33.44 -4.76 2.98
C THR A 285 -34.18 -3.99 4.07
N VAL A 286 -35.41 -4.38 4.43
CA VAL A 286 -36.14 -3.81 5.58
C VAL A 286 -35.33 -3.99 6.86
N ILE A 287 -34.77 -5.18 7.07
CA ILE A 287 -33.92 -5.50 8.23
C ILE A 287 -32.63 -4.67 8.19
N SER A 288 -32.03 -4.51 7.01
CA SER A 288 -30.79 -3.74 6.82
C SER A 288 -30.98 -2.25 7.13
N LEU A 289 -32.13 -1.68 6.78
CA LEU A 289 -32.50 -0.30 7.10
C LEU A 289 -32.83 -0.14 8.60
N LEU A 290 -33.53 -1.11 9.18
CA LEU A 290 -33.89 -1.09 10.61
C LEU A 290 -32.65 -1.13 11.52
N GLN A 291 -31.64 -1.93 11.16
CA GLN A 291 -30.34 -2.00 11.86
C GLN A 291 -29.40 -0.85 11.52
N ARG A 292 -29.85 0.08 10.68
CA ARG A 292 -29.10 1.24 10.22
C ARG A 292 -27.73 0.84 9.64
N PHE A 293 -27.72 -0.15 8.75
CA PHE A 293 -26.57 -0.41 7.87
C PHE A 293 -26.56 0.53 6.68
N TYR A 294 -27.75 1.01 6.28
CA TYR A 294 -27.96 2.01 5.27
C TYR A 294 -28.95 3.05 5.78
N GLU A 295 -28.87 4.26 5.26
CA GLU A 295 -29.89 5.30 5.47
C GLU A 295 -30.80 5.36 4.24
N PRO A 296 -32.11 5.62 4.42
CA PRO A 296 -33.03 5.78 3.30
C PRO A 296 -32.71 7.05 2.50
N ASP A 297 -32.98 7.04 1.20
CA ASP A 297 -32.80 8.23 0.34
C ASP A 297 -33.87 9.29 0.62
N SER A 298 -35.09 8.84 0.93
CA SER A 298 -36.20 9.70 1.36
C SER A 298 -37.12 8.99 2.35
N GLY A 299 -37.89 9.77 3.10
CA GLY A 299 -38.79 9.26 4.14
C GLY A 299 -38.10 9.07 5.48
N HIS A 300 -38.83 8.53 6.45
CA HIS A 300 -38.35 8.40 7.82
C HIS A 300 -38.69 7.03 8.39
N ILE A 301 -37.74 6.46 9.13
CA ILE A 301 -37.96 5.26 9.94
C ILE A 301 -37.94 5.69 11.40
N LYS A 302 -38.98 5.33 12.14
CA LYS A 302 -39.15 5.70 13.55
C LYS A 302 -39.22 4.44 14.41
N LEU A 303 -38.62 4.55 15.59
CA LEU A 303 -38.65 3.57 16.67
C LEU A 303 -39.24 4.28 17.90
N ASP A 304 -40.37 3.78 18.39
CA ASP A 304 -41.16 4.39 19.47
C ASP A 304 -41.49 5.88 19.24
N GLY A 305 -41.69 6.27 17.97
CA GLY A 305 -42.03 7.63 17.54
C GLY A 305 -40.81 8.55 17.30
N ILE A 306 -39.60 8.10 17.63
CA ILE A 306 -38.35 8.84 17.42
C ILE A 306 -37.63 8.30 16.18
N GLU A 307 -37.07 9.17 15.36
CA GLU A 307 -36.33 8.75 14.16
C GLU A 307 -35.08 7.93 14.49
N ILE A 308 -34.86 6.84 13.75
CA ILE A 308 -33.75 5.91 14.02
C ILE A 308 -32.37 6.57 13.92
N GLN A 309 -32.29 7.67 13.15
CA GLN A 309 -31.07 8.44 12.92
C GLN A 309 -30.58 9.17 14.19
N LYS A 310 -31.49 9.44 15.13
CA LYS A 310 -31.20 10.16 16.38
C LYS A 310 -30.67 9.24 17.48
N PHE A 311 -30.78 7.93 17.31
CA PHE A 311 -30.27 6.96 18.28
C PHE A 311 -28.80 6.66 18.08
N GLN A 312 -28.12 6.40 19.19
CA GLN A 312 -26.79 5.83 19.17
C GLN A 312 -26.82 4.45 18.47
N VAL A 313 -26.00 4.28 17.43
CA VAL A 313 -25.99 3.08 16.59
C VAL A 313 -25.68 1.82 17.40
N LYS A 314 -24.73 1.91 18.34
CA LYS A 314 -24.35 0.81 19.23
C LYS A 314 -25.52 0.37 20.11
N TRP A 315 -26.20 1.33 20.75
CA TRP A 315 -27.37 1.07 21.58
C TRP A 315 -28.53 0.48 20.76
N LEU A 316 -28.82 1.05 19.59
CA LEU A 316 -29.87 0.58 18.69
C LEU A 316 -29.69 -0.90 18.33
N ARG A 317 -28.47 -1.29 17.96
CA ARG A 317 -28.14 -2.68 17.59
C ARG A 317 -28.10 -3.63 18.80
N GLN A 318 -27.86 -3.13 20.01
CA GLN A 318 -27.96 -3.94 21.24
C GLN A 318 -29.42 -4.31 21.58
N GLN A 319 -30.41 -3.50 21.18
CA GLN A 319 -31.82 -3.80 21.38
C GLN A 319 -32.39 -4.78 20.33
N MET A 320 -31.60 -5.18 19.32
CA MET A 320 -32.04 -6.01 18.20
C MET A 320 -31.23 -7.31 18.11
N GLY A 321 -31.92 -8.45 18.09
CA GLY A 321 -31.32 -9.74 17.73
C GLY A 321 -31.47 -10.01 16.23
N LEU A 322 -30.37 -10.24 15.53
CA LEU A 322 -30.38 -10.68 14.14
C LEU A 322 -30.04 -12.16 14.04
N VAL A 323 -30.93 -12.95 13.44
CA VAL A 323 -30.63 -14.31 12.98
C VAL A 323 -30.52 -14.27 11.46
N SER A 324 -29.31 -14.46 10.96
CA SER A 324 -29.03 -14.47 9.52
C SER A 324 -29.40 -15.81 8.89
N GLN A 325 -29.80 -15.80 7.61
CA GLN A 325 -30.13 -17.02 6.86
C GLN A 325 -28.95 -18.01 6.80
N GLU A 326 -27.73 -17.49 6.67
CA GLU A 326 -26.48 -18.26 6.75
C GLU A 326 -25.69 -17.78 7.97
N PRO A 327 -25.77 -18.46 9.12
CA PRO A 327 -25.07 -18.03 10.33
C PRO A 327 -23.56 -18.28 10.19
N VAL A 328 -22.78 -17.19 10.26
CA VAL A 328 -21.31 -17.26 10.31
C VAL A 328 -20.87 -17.37 11.77
N LEU A 329 -20.42 -18.56 12.17
CA LEU A 329 -19.79 -18.77 13.48
C LEU A 329 -18.30 -18.46 13.38
N LYS A 330 -17.80 -17.57 14.25
CA LYS A 330 -16.36 -17.31 14.35
C LYS A 330 -15.70 -18.47 15.09
N LEU A 331 -14.59 -18.98 14.55
CA LEU A 331 -13.69 -19.87 15.27
C LEU A 331 -13.05 -19.07 16.41
N GLY A 332 -13.28 -19.52 17.65
CA GLY A 332 -12.68 -18.95 18.86
C GLY A 332 -11.24 -19.38 19.06
#